data_AF-A0A1F8T2Q2-F1
#
_entry.id   AF-A0A1F8T2Q2-F1
#
_cell.length_a   1.000
_cell.length_b   1.000
_cell.length_c   1.000
_cell.angle_alpha   90.00
_cell.angle_beta   90.00
_cell.angle_gamma   90.00
#
_symmetry.space_group_name_H-M   'P 1'
#
loop_
_entity.id
_entity.type
_entity.pdbx_description
1 polymer ?
#
loop_
_entity_poly.entity_id
_entity_poly.type
_entity_poly.pdbx_seq_one_letter_code
_entity_poly.pdbx_strand_id
1 'polypeptide(L)'
;MTVYPLSAVRTMALYAQGLTTRNGVEAEPTRSSICRMVEQLGCVQIDTLNLVRRSHYLVLWSRLGTYNPADFDSLVYNNEHRQLFEGWQRIASIIPIIDYRYQIPHQNRLKNDPSEGYTRLFDNEGLPLMNLVLERIRKEGALRAADFEYQGPKRGSWWDWKPAKTALEYLYAFGELMISDRVNFQRVYDLTERVLPAWVDTTPPSMDQRDRYWLEQAALALGIASPMQMIGYSYYKKGGLKPILEGLVDEGVLVEVQAEQVDGPSQPMLVHRDKMGLLEQITGGAMRAGR
;
A
#
# COMPACT_ATOMS: atom_id res chain seq x y z
N MET A 1 2.54 29.68 -18.73
CA MET A 1 2.36 28.31 -18.22
C MET A 1 1.20 27.68 -18.98
N THR A 2 1.36 26.47 -19.52
CA THR A 2 0.29 25.79 -20.27
C THR A 2 -0.86 25.44 -19.34
N VAL A 3 -2.09 25.75 -19.76
CA VAL A 3 -3.32 25.39 -19.05
C VAL A 3 -3.91 24.14 -19.70
N TYR A 4 -4.08 23.09 -18.92
CA TYR A 4 -4.63 21.82 -19.36
C TYR A 4 -6.15 21.77 -19.13
N PRO A 5 -6.93 21.35 -20.14
CA PRO A 5 -8.37 21.35 -20.03
C PRO A 5 -8.87 20.28 -19.06
N LEU A 6 -10.03 20.50 -18.45
CA LEU A 6 -10.60 19.59 -17.44
C LEU A 6 -10.79 18.16 -17.96
N SER A 7 -11.10 18.00 -19.24
CA SER A 7 -11.22 16.70 -19.91
C SER A 7 -9.90 15.93 -19.93
N ALA A 8 -8.77 16.62 -20.14
CA ALA A 8 -7.44 16.00 -20.10
C ALA A 8 -7.06 15.61 -18.68
N VAL A 9 -7.32 16.48 -17.70
CA VAL A 9 -7.08 16.21 -16.27
C VAL A 9 -7.84 14.96 -15.81
N ARG A 10 -9.14 14.87 -16.14
CA ARG A 10 -9.97 13.70 -15.83
C ARG A 10 -9.46 12.43 -16.51
N THR A 11 -9.14 12.51 -17.80
CA THR A 11 -8.63 11.35 -18.55
C THR A 11 -7.30 10.87 -17.99
N MET A 12 -6.42 11.80 -17.60
CA MET A 12 -5.14 11.50 -16.98
C MET A 12 -5.31 10.76 -15.66
N ALA A 13 -6.20 11.24 -14.79
CA ALA A 13 -6.51 10.57 -13.52
C ALA A 13 -7.09 9.16 -13.75
N LEU A 14 -8.01 8.99 -14.71
CA LEU A 14 -8.57 7.69 -15.06
C LEU A 14 -7.50 6.73 -15.62
N TYR A 15 -6.58 7.24 -16.45
CA TYR A 15 -5.51 6.44 -17.01
C TYR A 15 -4.55 5.96 -15.93
N ALA A 16 -4.11 6.88 -15.06
CA ALA A 16 -3.25 6.57 -13.91
C ALA A 16 -3.89 5.53 -12.98
N GLN A 17 -5.21 5.51 -12.88
CA GLN A 17 -5.97 4.54 -12.09
C GLN A 17 -6.34 3.25 -12.83
N GLY A 18 -5.98 3.08 -14.10
CA GLY A 18 -6.31 1.87 -14.88
C GLY A 18 -7.81 1.75 -15.21
N LEU A 19 -8.50 2.88 -15.34
CA LEU A 19 -9.97 2.94 -15.53
C LEU A 19 -10.38 3.42 -16.92
N THR A 20 -9.45 3.51 -17.88
CA THR A 20 -9.73 3.97 -19.24
C THR A 20 -10.20 2.86 -20.18
N THR A 21 -9.82 1.60 -19.94
CA THR A 21 -10.23 0.46 -20.77
C THR A 21 -11.54 -0.16 -20.28
N ARG A 22 -12.44 -0.52 -21.20
CA ARG A 22 -13.67 -1.25 -20.86
C ARG A 22 -13.37 -2.72 -20.55
N ASN A 23 -14.03 -3.26 -19.52
CA ASN A 23 -13.96 -4.69 -19.21
C ASN A 23 -14.44 -5.53 -20.41
N GLY A 24 -13.74 -6.63 -20.69
CA GLY A 24 -14.09 -7.58 -21.76
C GLY A 24 -13.51 -7.26 -23.15
N VAL A 25 -12.72 -6.17 -23.27
CA VAL A 25 -11.99 -5.84 -24.50
C VAL A 25 -10.54 -6.35 -24.45
N GLU A 26 -10.02 -6.64 -23.26
CA GLU A 26 -8.64 -7.07 -23.04
C GLU A 26 -8.49 -8.60 -23.02
N ALA A 27 -7.24 -9.07 -23.20
CA ALA A 27 -6.88 -10.47 -22.98
C ALA A 27 -7.09 -10.86 -21.50
N GLU A 28 -7.21 -12.17 -21.25
CA GLU A 28 -7.34 -12.67 -19.89
C GLU A 28 -6.16 -12.19 -19.01
N PRO A 29 -6.41 -11.54 -17.87
CA PRO A 29 -5.35 -11.01 -17.02
C PRO A 29 -4.44 -12.11 -16.49
N THR A 30 -3.13 -11.91 -16.63
CA THR A 30 -2.11 -12.81 -16.07
C THR A 30 -1.68 -12.32 -14.69
N ARG A 31 -0.96 -13.17 -13.93
CA ARG A 31 -0.29 -12.74 -12.68
C ARG A 31 0.56 -11.48 -12.87
N SER A 32 1.27 -11.37 -14.00
CA SER A 32 2.12 -10.21 -14.27
C SER A 32 1.29 -8.94 -14.49
N SER A 33 0.13 -9.00 -15.16
CA SER A 33 -0.74 -7.83 -15.30
C SER A 33 -1.43 -7.45 -13.98
N ILE A 34 -1.78 -8.44 -13.15
CA ILE A 34 -2.29 -8.19 -11.80
C ILE A 34 -1.24 -7.46 -10.95
N CYS A 35 0.01 -7.96 -10.93
CA CYS A 35 1.11 -7.32 -10.19
C CYS A 35 1.33 -5.88 -10.66
N ARG A 36 1.45 -5.67 -11.98
CA ARG A 36 1.60 -4.32 -12.57
C ARG A 36 0.46 -3.39 -12.22
N MET A 37 -0.78 -3.90 -12.11
CA MET A 37 -1.91 -3.07 -11.69
C MET A 37 -1.77 -2.63 -10.23
N VAL A 38 -1.32 -3.51 -9.34
CA VAL A 38 -1.06 -3.13 -7.94
C VAL A 38 0.09 -2.13 -7.84
N GLU A 39 1.17 -2.32 -8.62
CA GLU A 39 2.28 -1.37 -8.74
C GLU A 39 1.80 0.00 -9.25
N GLN A 40 1.00 0.03 -10.31
CA GLN A 40 0.44 1.26 -10.86
C GLN A 40 -0.44 1.99 -9.84
N LEU A 41 -1.21 1.25 -9.04
CA LEU A 41 -2.04 1.80 -7.98
C LEU A 41 -1.26 2.13 -6.71
N GLY A 42 0.04 1.78 -6.61
CA GLY A 42 0.87 1.89 -5.41
C GLY A 42 0.50 0.92 -4.28
N CYS A 43 -0.79 0.71 -4.01
CA CYS A 43 -1.30 -0.34 -3.13
C CYS A 43 -2.80 -0.58 -3.34
N VAL A 44 -3.32 -1.71 -2.84
CA VAL A 44 -4.75 -2.03 -2.83
C VAL A 44 -5.23 -2.26 -1.40
N GLN A 45 -6.25 -1.53 -0.96
CA GLN A 45 -6.78 -1.64 0.39
C GLN A 45 -7.40 -3.02 0.69
N ILE A 46 -7.06 -3.58 1.84
CA ILE A 46 -7.70 -4.74 2.43
C ILE A 46 -8.93 -4.29 3.22
N ASP A 47 -10.09 -4.86 2.91
CA ASP A 47 -11.35 -4.57 3.59
C ASP A 47 -11.93 -5.85 4.19
N THR A 48 -12.53 -5.73 5.38
CA THR A 48 -13.22 -6.79 6.10
C THR A 48 -14.60 -7.13 5.53
N LEU A 49 -15.29 -6.16 4.91
CA LEU A 49 -16.64 -6.34 4.37
C LEU A 49 -16.64 -7.26 3.15
N ASN A 50 -17.55 -8.25 3.11
CA ASN A 50 -17.56 -9.29 2.08
C ASN A 50 -18.93 -9.57 1.44
N LEU A 51 -19.90 -8.65 1.54
CA LEU A 51 -21.28 -8.88 1.09
C LEU A 51 -21.39 -9.38 -0.36
N VAL A 52 -20.58 -8.83 -1.26
CA VAL A 52 -20.44 -9.30 -2.66
C VAL A 52 -19.10 -10.00 -2.83
N ARG A 53 -18.03 -9.24 -2.60
CA ARG A 53 -16.64 -9.69 -2.52
C ARG A 53 -15.87 -8.62 -1.76
N ARG A 54 -14.72 -8.95 -1.19
CA ARG A 54 -13.87 -7.96 -0.51
C ARG A 54 -13.28 -6.96 -1.48
N SER A 55 -13.10 -5.73 -1.01
CA SER A 55 -12.70 -4.57 -1.81
C SER A 55 -11.49 -4.82 -2.71
N HIS A 56 -10.42 -5.45 -2.19
CA HIS A 56 -9.21 -5.71 -2.97
C HIS A 56 -9.43 -6.54 -4.23
N TYR A 57 -10.39 -7.46 -4.22
CA TYR A 57 -10.75 -8.21 -5.43
C TYR A 57 -11.57 -7.35 -6.42
N LEU A 58 -12.50 -6.54 -5.89
CA LEU A 58 -13.35 -5.66 -6.72
C LEU A 58 -12.55 -4.53 -7.37
N VAL A 59 -11.57 -3.96 -6.66
CA VAL A 59 -10.67 -2.92 -7.16
C VAL A 59 -9.94 -3.42 -8.40
N LEU A 60 -9.36 -4.62 -8.34
CA LEU A 60 -8.66 -5.23 -9.47
C LEU A 60 -9.63 -5.61 -10.60
N TRP A 61 -10.77 -6.25 -10.27
CA TRP A 61 -11.78 -6.61 -11.27
C TRP A 61 -12.31 -5.40 -12.05
N SER A 62 -12.50 -4.27 -11.37
CA SER A 62 -12.97 -3.03 -12.02
C SER A 62 -11.96 -2.45 -13.01
N ARG A 63 -10.70 -2.88 -13.00
CA ARG A 63 -9.60 -2.36 -13.84
C ARG A 63 -9.12 -3.38 -14.88
N LEU A 64 -9.04 -4.65 -14.48
CA LEU A 64 -8.54 -5.76 -15.30
C LEU A 64 -9.64 -6.60 -15.94
N GLY A 65 -10.91 -6.42 -15.52
CA GLY A 65 -11.99 -7.33 -15.91
C GLY A 65 -11.94 -8.66 -15.15
N THR A 66 -12.48 -9.71 -15.77
CA THR A 66 -12.54 -11.06 -15.17
C THR A 66 -11.15 -11.66 -15.08
N TYR A 67 -10.70 -11.98 -13.87
CA TYR A 67 -9.43 -12.67 -13.61
C TYR A 67 -9.64 -13.75 -12.55
N ASN A 68 -8.72 -14.71 -12.45
CA ASN A 68 -8.76 -15.73 -11.42
C ASN A 68 -8.25 -15.17 -10.06
N PRO A 69 -9.08 -15.10 -9.01
CA PRO A 69 -8.63 -14.61 -7.69
C PRO A 69 -7.44 -15.38 -7.12
N ALA A 70 -7.29 -16.67 -7.44
CA ALA A 70 -6.16 -17.48 -6.99
C ALA A 70 -4.81 -16.99 -7.52
N ASP A 71 -4.79 -16.34 -8.70
CA ASP A 71 -3.57 -15.73 -9.23
C ASP A 71 -3.17 -14.50 -8.42
N PHE A 72 -4.14 -13.70 -7.95
CA PHE A 72 -3.87 -12.60 -7.04
C PHE A 72 -3.44 -13.11 -5.66
N ASP A 73 -4.16 -14.07 -5.09
CA ASP A 73 -3.80 -14.67 -3.79
C ASP A 73 -2.40 -15.31 -3.85
N SER A 74 -2.04 -15.94 -4.97
CA SER A 74 -0.71 -16.49 -5.19
C SER A 74 0.39 -15.42 -5.22
N LEU A 75 0.13 -14.24 -5.79
CA LEU A 75 1.10 -13.14 -5.76
C LEU A 75 1.32 -12.60 -4.35
N VAL A 76 0.32 -12.75 -3.46
CA VAL A 76 0.39 -12.27 -2.07
C VAL A 76 0.95 -13.34 -1.13
N TYR A 77 0.51 -14.60 -1.23
CA TYR A 77 0.72 -15.61 -0.17
C TYR A 77 1.59 -16.81 -0.59
N ASN A 78 1.80 -17.07 -1.89
CA ASN A 78 2.62 -18.19 -2.34
C ASN A 78 4.10 -17.79 -2.43
N ASN A 79 5.00 -18.47 -1.71
CA ASN A 79 6.42 -18.11 -1.65
C ASN A 79 7.16 -18.17 -3.00
N GLU A 80 6.78 -19.05 -3.92
CA GLU A 80 7.41 -19.15 -5.24
C GLU A 80 6.97 -18.03 -6.19
N HIS A 81 5.78 -17.49 -5.98
CA HIS A 81 5.16 -16.49 -6.86
C HIS A 81 5.02 -15.12 -6.20
N ARG A 82 5.49 -14.97 -4.96
CA ARG A 82 5.28 -13.77 -4.14
C ARG A 82 5.91 -12.56 -4.81
N GLN A 83 5.07 -11.57 -5.13
CA GLN A 83 5.46 -10.25 -5.64
C GLN A 83 4.76 -9.13 -4.87
N LEU A 84 3.80 -9.48 -4.00
CA LEU A 84 3.02 -8.57 -3.20
C LEU A 84 3.06 -9.01 -1.73
N PHE A 85 2.81 -8.11 -0.80
CA PHE A 85 2.72 -8.41 0.62
C PHE A 85 1.64 -7.59 1.31
N GLU A 86 1.14 -8.08 2.45
CA GLU A 86 0.32 -7.27 3.33
C GLU A 86 1.18 -6.30 4.13
N GLY A 87 0.79 -5.04 4.16
CA GLY A 87 1.44 -4.00 4.96
C GLY A 87 0.48 -2.89 5.37
N TRP A 88 1.07 -1.83 5.92
CA TRP A 88 0.36 -0.61 6.29
C TRP A 88 0.82 0.54 5.41
N GLN A 89 0.12 0.74 4.29
CA GLN A 89 0.29 1.89 3.42
C GLN A 89 -1.07 2.58 3.31
N ARG A 90 -1.23 3.75 3.95
CA ARG A 90 -2.51 4.46 4.23
C ARG A 90 -3.45 3.77 5.20
N ILE A 91 -3.56 2.48 5.01
CA ILE A 91 -4.51 1.58 5.63
C ILE A 91 -3.91 0.18 5.50
N ALA A 92 -4.57 -0.83 6.06
CA ALA A 92 -4.24 -2.22 5.75
C ALA A 92 -4.34 -2.43 4.24
N SER A 93 -3.23 -2.78 3.60
CA SER A 93 -3.12 -2.77 2.14
C SER A 93 -2.26 -3.95 1.66
N ILE A 94 -2.49 -4.34 0.40
CA ILE A 94 -1.61 -5.17 -0.40
C ILE A 94 -0.67 -4.23 -1.18
N ILE A 95 0.64 -4.43 -1.03
CA ILE A 95 1.70 -3.53 -1.50
C ILE A 95 2.67 -4.32 -2.38
N PRO A 96 3.26 -3.73 -3.44
CA PRO A 96 4.37 -4.33 -4.18
C PRO A 96 5.54 -4.69 -3.26
N ILE A 97 6.06 -5.91 -3.36
CA ILE A 97 7.11 -6.38 -2.43
C ILE A 97 8.44 -5.66 -2.63
N ILE A 98 8.66 -5.08 -3.81
CA ILE A 98 9.78 -4.19 -4.09
C ILE A 98 9.79 -2.94 -3.18
N ASP A 99 8.63 -2.57 -2.64
CA ASP A 99 8.49 -1.42 -1.74
C ASP A 99 8.78 -1.76 -0.27
N TYR A 100 9.09 -3.01 0.05
CA TYR A 100 9.28 -3.47 1.42
C TYR A 100 10.31 -2.62 2.19
N ARG A 101 11.44 -2.28 1.56
CA ARG A 101 12.48 -1.45 2.20
C ARG A 101 11.99 -0.11 2.72
N TYR A 102 10.97 0.46 2.08
CA TYR A 102 10.42 1.76 2.46
C TYR A 102 9.49 1.70 3.68
N GLN A 103 9.10 0.49 4.11
CA GLN A 103 8.40 0.25 5.37
C GLN A 103 9.37 0.22 6.57
N ILE A 104 10.63 -0.19 6.35
CA ILE A 104 11.62 -0.43 7.41
C ILE A 104 11.85 0.79 8.32
N PRO A 105 11.99 2.04 7.81
CA PRO A 105 12.15 3.20 8.70
C PRO A 105 10.97 3.39 9.65
N HIS A 106 9.75 3.09 9.20
CA HIS A 106 8.56 3.16 10.05
C HIS A 106 8.52 2.04 11.07
N GLN A 107 8.82 0.80 10.66
CA GLN A 107 8.93 -0.37 11.55
C GLN A 107 9.96 -0.12 12.66
N ASN A 108 11.15 0.36 12.30
CA ASN A 108 12.21 0.72 13.25
C ASN A 108 11.77 1.84 14.21
N ARG A 109 11.05 2.85 13.70
CA ARG A 109 10.50 3.91 14.55
C ARG A 109 9.51 3.35 15.57
N LEU A 110 8.60 2.47 15.15
CA LEU A 110 7.62 1.86 16.07
C LEU A 110 8.29 0.97 17.12
N LYS A 111 9.37 0.27 16.74
CA LYS A 111 10.14 -0.59 17.64
C LYS A 111 10.92 0.20 18.69
N ASN A 112 11.49 1.34 18.32
CA ASN A 112 12.39 2.12 19.18
C ASN A 112 11.68 3.27 19.93
N ASP A 113 10.64 3.86 19.34
CA ASP A 113 9.88 5.00 19.86
C ASP A 113 8.37 4.79 19.58
N PRO A 114 7.72 3.89 20.34
CA PRO A 114 6.32 3.54 20.15
C PRO A 114 5.39 4.74 20.39
N SER A 115 4.38 4.92 19.54
CA SER A 115 3.32 5.91 19.81
C SER A 115 2.41 5.47 20.97
N GLU A 116 1.58 6.37 21.50
CA GLU A 116 0.61 6.07 22.58
C GLU A 116 -0.27 4.83 22.33
N GLY A 117 -0.58 4.49 21.07
CA GLY A 117 -1.34 3.26 20.74
C GLY A 117 -0.55 1.95 20.94
N TYR A 118 0.77 2.06 21.08
CA TYR A 118 1.72 0.98 21.27
C TYR A 118 2.33 1.02 22.67
N THR A 119 2.00 1.96 23.57
CA THR A 119 2.66 2.07 24.89
C THR A 119 2.40 0.88 25.81
N ARG A 120 1.23 0.23 25.71
CA ARG A 120 0.89 -1.00 26.46
C ARG A 120 1.85 -2.18 26.20
N LEU A 121 2.71 -2.08 25.18
CA LEU A 121 3.79 -3.04 24.88
C LEU A 121 4.94 -3.03 25.88
N PHE A 122 5.24 -1.84 26.38
CA PHE A 122 6.45 -1.57 27.15
C PHE A 122 6.18 -1.65 28.64
N ASP A 123 4.93 -1.98 29.00
CA ASP A 123 4.57 -2.46 30.32
C ASP A 123 5.19 -3.85 30.55
N ASN A 124 5.45 -4.19 31.82
CA ASN A 124 6.24 -5.37 32.22
C ASN A 124 5.73 -6.72 31.67
N GLU A 125 4.49 -6.80 31.19
CA GLU A 125 3.87 -8.04 30.67
C GLU A 125 3.95 -8.18 29.14
N GLY A 126 4.23 -7.11 28.40
CA GLY A 126 4.19 -7.11 26.93
C GLY A 126 5.40 -7.77 26.27
N LEU A 127 6.61 -7.44 26.73
CA LEU A 127 7.87 -7.99 26.20
C LEU A 127 7.96 -9.53 26.36
N PRO A 128 7.68 -10.13 27.55
CA PRO A 128 7.71 -11.58 27.71
C PRO A 128 6.73 -12.31 26.79
N LEU A 129 5.54 -11.72 26.57
CA LEU A 129 4.52 -12.31 25.71
C LEU A 129 4.93 -12.31 24.24
N MET A 130 5.53 -11.22 23.74
CA MET A 130 6.06 -11.19 22.37
C MET A 130 7.16 -12.22 22.16
N ASN A 131 8.08 -12.37 23.13
CA ASN A 131 9.11 -13.40 23.07
C ASN A 131 8.50 -14.81 23.02
N LEU A 132 7.49 -15.09 23.84
CA LEU A 132 6.77 -16.37 23.81
C LEU A 132 6.13 -16.62 22.43
N VAL A 133 5.49 -15.60 21.84
CA VAL A 133 4.87 -15.71 20.52
C VAL A 133 5.90 -15.98 19.42
N LEU A 134 7.01 -15.23 19.41
CA LEU A 134 8.11 -15.46 18.46
C LEU A 134 8.70 -16.86 18.58
N GLU A 135 8.94 -17.33 19.82
CA GLU A 135 9.49 -18.67 20.06
C GLU A 135 8.57 -19.78 19.57
N ARG A 136 7.25 -19.62 19.74
CA ARG A 136 6.28 -20.56 19.17
C ARG A 136 6.33 -20.57 17.65
N ILE A 137 6.31 -19.41 16.99
CA ILE A 137 6.39 -19.33 15.52
C ILE A 137 7.71 -19.91 14.99
N ARG A 138 8.83 -19.68 15.69
CA ARG A 138 10.13 -20.30 15.35
C ARG A 138 10.05 -21.81 15.34
N LYS A 139 9.41 -22.42 16.36
CA LYS A 139 9.34 -23.87 16.56
C LYS A 139 8.26 -24.57 15.74
N GLU A 140 7.07 -23.97 15.68
CA GLU A 140 5.85 -24.59 15.14
C GLU A 140 5.58 -24.16 13.69
N GLY A 141 6.23 -23.10 13.21
CA GLY A 141 5.96 -22.50 11.90
C GLY A 141 4.90 -21.41 11.99
N ALA A 142 4.24 -21.14 10.86
CA ALA A 142 3.27 -20.06 10.76
C ALA A 142 2.02 -20.31 11.65
N LEU A 143 1.61 -19.31 12.43
CA LEU A 143 0.50 -19.41 13.39
C LEU A 143 -0.49 -18.26 13.24
N ARG A 144 -1.75 -18.49 13.61
CA ARG A 144 -2.80 -17.47 13.73
C ARG A 144 -3.06 -17.15 15.19
N ALA A 145 -3.73 -16.03 15.44
CA ALA A 145 -4.18 -15.68 16.79
C ALA A 145 -5.08 -16.76 17.44
N ALA A 146 -5.76 -17.59 16.65
CA ALA A 146 -6.59 -18.70 17.14
C ALA A 146 -5.77 -19.86 17.73
N ASP A 147 -4.52 -20.03 17.30
CA ASP A 147 -3.63 -21.13 17.70
C ASP A 147 -2.92 -20.84 19.05
N PHE A 148 -3.24 -19.70 19.67
CA PHE A 148 -2.84 -19.33 21.02
C PHE A 148 -4.03 -19.50 21.97
N GLU A 149 -3.96 -20.51 22.83
CA GLU A 149 -4.92 -20.70 23.91
C GLU A 149 -4.86 -19.53 24.90
N TYR A 150 -6.01 -19.17 25.44
CA TYR A 150 -6.11 -18.16 26.50
C TYR A 150 -6.97 -18.74 27.61
N GLN A 151 -6.36 -18.99 28.77
CA GLN A 151 -7.01 -19.59 29.93
C GLN A 151 -7.47 -18.55 30.98
N GLY A 152 -7.43 -17.25 30.64
CA GLY A 152 -7.91 -16.19 31.52
C GLY A 152 -9.43 -15.96 31.44
N PRO A 153 -9.98 -15.01 32.22
CA PRO A 153 -11.42 -14.75 32.26
C PRO A 153 -11.98 -14.39 30.88
N LYS A 154 -13.22 -14.81 30.58
CA LYS A 154 -13.95 -14.44 29.35
C LYS A 154 -13.94 -12.91 29.22
N ARG A 155 -13.27 -12.44 28.17
CA ARG A 155 -13.13 -11.02 27.83
C ARG A 155 -14.28 -10.57 26.93
N GLY A 156 -14.66 -9.30 27.06
CA GLY A 156 -15.90 -8.74 26.51
C GLY A 156 -15.79 -8.30 25.03
N SER A 157 -15.98 -6.99 24.80
CA SER A 157 -16.22 -6.34 23.50
C SER A 157 -15.18 -6.62 22.39
N TRP A 158 -15.53 -6.30 21.13
CA TRP A 158 -14.72 -6.47 19.89
C TRP A 158 -13.28 -5.90 19.95
N TRP A 159 -13.01 -5.04 20.93
CA TRP A 159 -11.72 -4.37 21.18
C TRP A 159 -10.83 -5.10 22.21
N ASP A 160 -11.35 -6.10 22.91
CA ASP A 160 -10.62 -6.84 23.95
C ASP A 160 -9.88 -8.03 23.33
N TRP A 161 -8.83 -7.72 22.57
CA TRP A 161 -8.03 -8.72 21.87
C TRP A 161 -7.35 -9.65 22.88
N LYS A 162 -7.34 -10.96 22.58
CA LYS A 162 -6.48 -11.91 23.31
C LYS A 162 -5.06 -11.33 23.35
N PRO A 163 -4.36 -11.38 24.49
CA PRO A 163 -2.99 -10.86 24.60
C PRO A 163 -2.07 -11.32 23.45
N ALA A 164 -2.21 -12.58 23.02
CA ALA A 164 -1.46 -13.13 21.88
C ALA A 164 -1.74 -12.41 20.55
N LYS A 165 -3.00 -12.00 20.27
CA LYS A 165 -3.32 -11.24 19.06
C LYS A 165 -2.63 -9.88 19.07
N THR A 166 -2.62 -9.21 20.22
CA THR A 166 -1.92 -7.93 20.40
C THR A 166 -0.42 -8.11 20.14
N ALA A 167 0.21 -9.13 20.72
CA ALA A 167 1.62 -9.44 20.47
C ALA A 167 1.91 -9.74 18.98
N LEU A 168 1.06 -10.52 18.29
CA LEU A 168 1.20 -10.80 16.86
C LEU A 168 1.14 -9.52 16.01
N GLU A 169 0.17 -8.63 16.26
CA GLU A 169 0.01 -7.38 15.52
C GLU A 169 1.18 -6.43 15.74
N TYR A 170 1.77 -6.44 16.95
CA TYR A 170 2.94 -5.64 17.25
C TYR A 170 4.22 -6.18 16.61
N LEU A 171 4.46 -7.49 16.70
CA LEU A 171 5.57 -8.14 16.02
C LEU A 171 5.48 -7.95 14.49
N TYR A 172 4.27 -7.99 13.93
CA TYR A 172 4.02 -7.63 12.54
C TYR A 172 4.32 -6.15 12.25
N ALA A 173 3.86 -5.22 13.09
CA ALA A 173 4.13 -3.78 12.94
C ALA A 173 5.63 -3.43 13.05
N PHE A 174 6.40 -4.22 13.79
CA PHE A 174 7.86 -4.06 13.93
C PHE A 174 8.66 -4.73 12.81
N GLY A 175 8.00 -5.47 11.90
CA GLY A 175 8.65 -6.21 10.84
C GLY A 175 9.36 -7.49 11.30
N GLU A 176 9.10 -7.97 12.52
CA GLU A 176 9.58 -9.29 13.00
C GLU A 176 8.76 -10.44 12.38
N LEU A 177 7.49 -10.16 12.10
CA LEU A 177 6.57 -11.09 11.43
C LEU A 177 6.03 -10.47 10.14
N MET A 178 5.66 -11.33 9.20
CA MET A 178 4.88 -11.00 8.00
C MET A 178 3.64 -11.90 7.92
N ILE A 179 2.68 -11.50 7.09
CA ILE A 179 1.51 -12.34 6.81
C ILE A 179 1.88 -13.33 5.71
N SER A 180 1.96 -14.60 6.09
CA SER A 180 2.27 -15.68 5.15
C SER A 180 1.04 -16.11 4.36
N ASP A 181 -0.14 -16.12 4.99
CA ASP A 181 -1.41 -16.56 4.40
C ASP A 181 -2.63 -15.97 5.16
N ARG A 182 -3.84 -16.21 4.65
CA ARG A 182 -5.11 -15.99 5.36
C ARG A 182 -6.02 -17.21 5.34
N VAL A 183 -6.39 -17.68 6.53
CA VAL A 183 -7.40 -18.75 6.69
C VAL A 183 -8.69 -18.15 7.24
N ASN A 184 -9.80 -18.26 6.51
CA ASN A 184 -11.07 -17.63 6.87
C ASN A 184 -10.92 -16.13 7.19
N PHE A 185 -10.06 -15.46 6.43
CA PHE A 185 -9.68 -14.06 6.59
C PHE A 185 -8.94 -13.72 7.90
N GLN A 186 -8.56 -14.72 8.70
CA GLN A 186 -7.61 -14.54 9.80
C GLN A 186 -6.19 -14.57 9.24
N ARG A 187 -5.39 -13.58 9.62
CA ARG A 187 -3.95 -13.54 9.30
C ARG A 187 -3.23 -14.75 9.88
N VAL A 188 -2.44 -15.41 9.06
CA VAL A 188 -1.41 -16.37 9.45
C VAL A 188 -0.08 -15.62 9.46
N TYR A 189 0.58 -15.62 10.60
CA TYR A 189 1.83 -14.91 10.83
C TYR A 189 3.00 -15.88 10.78
N ASP A 190 4.07 -15.51 10.09
CA ASP A 190 5.34 -16.23 10.13
C ASP A 190 6.50 -15.23 10.19
N LEU A 191 7.71 -15.72 10.45
CA LEU A 191 8.91 -14.90 10.52
C LEU A 191 9.12 -14.19 9.18
N THR A 192 9.45 -12.90 9.24
CA THR A 192 9.76 -12.09 8.05
C THR A 192 10.79 -12.78 7.16
N GLU A 193 11.85 -13.36 7.74
CA GLU A 193 12.90 -14.08 6.99
C GLU A 193 12.43 -15.35 6.25
N ARG A 194 11.30 -15.94 6.65
CA ARG A 194 10.69 -17.10 5.97
C ARG A 194 9.70 -16.71 4.88
N VAL A 195 9.15 -15.51 4.96
CA VAL A 195 8.10 -15.00 4.07
C VAL A 195 8.67 -14.10 2.98
N LEU A 196 9.60 -13.23 3.34
CA LEU A 196 10.21 -12.25 2.45
C LEU A 196 11.18 -12.95 1.49
N PRO A 197 10.99 -12.88 0.17
CA PRO A 197 11.91 -13.48 -0.77
C PRO A 197 13.32 -12.88 -0.65
N ALA A 198 14.35 -13.74 -0.75
CA ALA A 198 15.75 -13.34 -0.52
C ALA A 198 16.29 -12.28 -1.52
N TRP A 199 15.63 -12.09 -2.66
CA TRP A 199 16.01 -11.09 -3.67
C TRP A 199 15.50 -9.68 -3.35
N VAL A 200 14.59 -9.53 -2.38
CA VAL A 200 14.02 -8.24 -2.01
C VAL A 200 15.06 -7.40 -1.29
N ASP A 201 15.26 -6.16 -1.74
CA ASP A 201 16.14 -5.23 -1.05
C ASP A 201 15.57 -4.89 0.35
N THR A 202 16.39 -5.09 1.37
CA THR A 202 16.06 -4.78 2.78
C THR A 202 16.94 -3.69 3.35
N THR A 203 17.74 -3.01 2.51
CA THR A 203 18.60 -1.91 2.94
C THR A 203 17.74 -0.72 3.37
N PRO A 204 17.74 -0.31 4.66
CA PRO A 204 16.87 0.76 5.12
C PRO A 204 17.26 2.09 4.46
N PRO A 205 16.34 2.78 3.77
CA PRO A 205 16.60 4.12 3.27
C PRO A 205 16.62 5.14 4.43
N SER A 206 17.20 6.31 4.19
CA SER A 206 16.98 7.46 5.09
C SER A 206 15.50 7.88 5.09
N MET A 207 15.08 8.64 6.10
CA MET A 207 13.72 9.19 6.16
C MET A 207 13.40 10.05 4.93
N ASP A 208 14.35 10.91 4.52
CA ASP A 208 14.19 11.77 3.34
C ASP A 208 14.09 10.96 2.04
N GLN A 209 14.93 9.92 1.88
CA GLN A 209 14.87 9.04 0.71
C GLN A 209 13.53 8.30 0.64
N ARG A 210 13.02 7.83 1.78
CA ARG A 210 11.71 7.19 1.88
C ARG A 210 10.58 8.16 1.52
N ASP A 211 10.59 9.34 2.10
CA ASP A 211 9.52 10.33 1.91
C ASP A 211 9.50 10.87 0.48
N ARG A 212 10.67 11.08 -0.10
CA ARG A 212 10.83 11.37 -1.52
C ARG A 212 10.23 10.25 -2.38
N TYR A 213 10.58 8.99 -2.10
CA TYR A 213 10.05 7.84 -2.84
C TYR A 213 8.52 7.81 -2.81
N TRP A 214 7.90 7.96 -1.63
CA TRP A 214 6.44 7.92 -1.52
C TRP A 214 5.73 9.09 -2.19
N LEU A 215 6.35 10.27 -2.23
CA LEU A 215 5.82 11.40 -3.02
C LEU A 215 5.90 11.14 -4.52
N GLU A 216 6.98 10.54 -4.99
CA GLU A 216 7.15 10.16 -6.39
C GLU A 216 6.13 9.06 -6.79
N GLN A 217 5.96 8.03 -5.96
CA GLN A 217 4.92 7.00 -6.15
C GLN A 217 3.50 7.59 -6.12
N ALA A 218 3.24 8.55 -5.23
CA ALA A 218 1.96 9.27 -5.20
C ALA A 218 1.69 10.00 -6.51
N ALA A 219 2.70 10.69 -7.07
CA ALA A 219 2.57 11.38 -8.33
C ALA A 219 2.32 10.43 -9.51
N LEU A 220 3.01 9.28 -9.53
CA LEU A 220 2.82 8.25 -10.55
C LEU A 220 1.42 7.62 -10.49
N ALA A 221 0.93 7.29 -9.29
CA ALA A 221 -0.36 6.66 -9.08
C ALA A 221 -1.55 7.61 -9.31
N LEU A 222 -1.41 8.89 -8.94
CA LEU A 222 -2.46 9.90 -9.15
C LEU A 222 -2.46 10.46 -10.57
N GLY A 223 -1.31 10.48 -11.25
CA GLY A 223 -1.14 11.00 -12.60
C GLY A 223 -1.07 12.53 -12.65
N ILE A 224 -2.10 13.21 -12.15
CA ILE A 224 -2.16 14.67 -12.00
C ILE A 224 -2.91 15.00 -10.71
N ALA A 225 -2.30 15.78 -9.83
CA ALA A 225 -2.88 16.06 -8.52
C ALA A 225 -2.34 17.34 -7.88
N SER A 226 -3.09 17.89 -6.93
CA SER A 226 -2.60 19.03 -6.15
C SER A 226 -1.50 18.60 -5.18
N PRO A 227 -0.63 19.53 -4.75
CA PRO A 227 0.38 19.25 -3.71
C PRO A 227 -0.20 18.54 -2.48
N MET A 228 -1.38 18.98 -2.02
CA MET A 228 -2.04 18.40 -0.84
C MET A 228 -2.56 16.98 -1.08
N GLN A 229 -3.04 16.69 -2.30
CA GLN A 229 -3.46 15.35 -2.67
C GLN A 229 -2.27 14.37 -2.72
N MET A 230 -1.12 14.80 -3.26
CA MET A 230 0.11 13.98 -3.28
C MET A 230 0.64 13.72 -1.87
N ILE A 231 0.69 14.74 -1.01
CA ILE A 231 1.04 14.60 0.41
C ILE A 231 0.04 13.68 1.13
N GLY A 232 -1.26 13.82 0.86
CA GLY A 232 -2.28 12.97 1.45
C GLY A 232 -2.16 11.51 1.03
N TYR A 233 -1.72 11.27 -0.21
CA TYR A 233 -1.57 9.93 -0.77
C TYR A 233 -0.31 9.21 -0.27
N SER A 234 0.81 9.90 -0.15
CA SER A 234 2.12 9.34 0.29
C SER A 234 2.14 8.83 1.74
N TYR A 235 1.16 9.22 2.55
CA TYR A 235 0.86 8.70 3.89
C TYR A 235 2.05 8.44 4.79
N TYR A 236 2.66 9.50 5.28
CA TYR A 236 3.20 9.56 6.63
C TYR A 236 2.90 10.95 7.18
N LYS A 237 2.82 11.07 8.52
CA LYS A 237 2.38 12.25 9.28
C LYS A 237 2.69 13.56 8.53
N LYS A 238 1.66 14.34 8.17
CA LYS A 238 1.70 15.48 7.21
C LYS A 238 2.81 16.54 7.44
N GLY A 239 3.49 16.52 8.58
CA GLY A 239 4.60 17.42 8.87
C GLY A 239 5.89 16.96 8.19
N GLY A 240 6.52 17.85 7.42
CA GLY A 240 7.85 17.62 6.84
C GLY A 240 7.87 17.24 5.35
N LEU A 241 6.74 16.87 4.74
CA LEU A 241 6.71 16.49 3.32
C LEU A 241 6.72 17.69 2.36
N LYS A 242 6.27 18.87 2.81
CA LYS A 242 6.19 20.05 1.94
C LYS A 242 7.56 20.48 1.38
N PRO A 243 8.63 20.62 2.19
CA PRO A 243 9.96 20.93 1.65
C PRO A 243 10.50 19.87 0.69
N ILE A 244 10.21 18.59 0.92
CA ILE A 244 10.64 17.50 0.04
C ILE A 244 9.91 17.58 -1.30
N LEU A 245 8.60 17.87 -1.27
CA LEU A 245 7.81 18.10 -2.47
C LEU A 245 8.30 19.30 -3.28
N GLU A 246 8.63 20.41 -2.61
CA GLU A 246 9.22 21.60 -3.24
C GLU A 246 10.57 21.27 -3.90
N GLY A 247 11.45 20.51 -3.21
CA GLY A 247 12.70 20.03 -3.80
C GLY A 247 12.49 19.13 -5.03
N LEU A 248 11.47 18.26 -5.01
CA LEU A 248 11.11 17.44 -6.17
C LEU A 248 10.65 18.27 -7.38
N VAL A 249 10.05 19.44 -7.14
CA VAL A 249 9.70 20.40 -8.20
C VAL A 249 10.95 21.12 -8.72
N ASP A 250 11.81 21.60 -7.81
CA ASP A 250 13.06 22.29 -8.17
C ASP A 250 14.00 21.40 -9.00
N GLU A 251 14.03 20.10 -8.70
CA GLU A 251 14.81 19.09 -9.44
C GLU A 251 14.16 18.64 -10.76
N GLY A 252 12.94 19.09 -11.06
CA GLY A 252 12.20 18.74 -12.27
C GLY A 252 11.70 17.29 -12.30
N VAL A 253 11.63 16.61 -11.15
CA VAL A 253 10.94 15.30 -11.03
C VAL A 253 9.44 15.50 -11.12
N LEU A 254 8.94 16.52 -10.42
CA LEU A 254 7.55 16.97 -10.50
C LEU A 254 7.48 18.25 -11.32
N VAL A 255 6.54 18.30 -12.24
CA VAL A 255 6.32 19.44 -13.14
C VAL A 255 5.04 20.14 -12.72
N GLU A 256 5.13 21.44 -12.44
CA GLU A 256 3.97 22.29 -12.18
C GLU A 256 3.22 22.61 -13.49
N VAL A 257 1.91 22.41 -13.46
CA VAL A 257 1.01 22.70 -14.58
C VAL A 257 -0.21 23.48 -14.09
N GLN A 258 -0.85 24.26 -14.97
CA GLN A 258 -2.18 24.80 -14.67
C GLN A 258 -3.24 23.83 -15.17
N ALA A 259 -4.25 23.55 -14.35
CA ALA A 259 -5.34 22.66 -14.68
C ALA A 259 -6.70 23.34 -14.46
N GLU A 260 -7.55 23.33 -15.49
CA GLU A 260 -8.94 23.77 -15.37
C GLU A 260 -9.68 22.95 -14.29
N GLN A 261 -10.54 23.63 -13.54
CA GLN A 261 -11.38 23.02 -12.51
C GLN A 261 -12.81 22.83 -13.04
N VAL A 262 -13.62 22.05 -12.30
CA VAL A 262 -15.05 21.89 -12.60
C VAL A 262 -15.75 23.24 -12.52
N ASP A 263 -15.48 23.97 -11.45
CA ASP A 263 -15.97 25.32 -11.19
C ASP A 263 -14.80 26.18 -10.70
N GLY A 264 -14.73 27.42 -11.17
CA GLY A 264 -13.74 28.39 -10.74
C GLY A 264 -12.46 28.43 -11.59
N PRO A 265 -11.43 29.18 -11.13
CA PRO A 265 -10.21 29.39 -11.89
C PRO A 265 -9.38 28.11 -12.00
N SER A 266 -8.51 28.05 -13.01
CA SER A 266 -7.48 27.02 -13.08
C SER A 266 -6.60 27.04 -11.83
N GLN A 267 -6.13 25.87 -11.42
CA GLN A 267 -5.29 25.71 -10.24
C GLN A 267 -3.95 25.06 -10.60
N PRO A 268 -2.87 25.39 -9.85
CA PRO A 268 -1.61 24.68 -9.96
C PRO A 268 -1.79 23.22 -9.51
N MET A 269 -1.35 22.30 -10.37
CA MET A 269 -1.28 20.87 -10.12
C MET A 269 0.13 20.38 -10.43
N LEU A 270 0.48 19.23 -9.90
CA LEU A 270 1.75 18.56 -10.12
C LEU A 270 1.56 17.29 -10.95
N VAL A 271 2.52 17.03 -11.82
CA VAL A 271 2.59 15.83 -12.68
C VAL A 271 4.00 15.28 -12.61
N HIS A 272 4.15 13.96 -12.49
CA HIS A 272 5.48 13.35 -12.59
C HIS A 272 6.06 13.55 -14.00
N ARG A 273 7.35 13.87 -14.15
CA ARG A 273 7.96 14.13 -15.47
C ARG A 273 7.70 13.01 -16.49
N ASP A 274 7.77 11.75 -16.05
CA ASP A 274 7.54 10.57 -16.90
C ASP A 274 6.08 10.44 -17.39
N LYS A 275 5.18 11.22 -16.81
CA LYS A 275 3.75 11.27 -17.15
C LYS A 275 3.41 12.49 -18.02
N MET A 276 4.35 13.41 -18.26
CA MET A 276 4.11 14.61 -19.09
C MET A 276 3.78 14.25 -20.54
N GLY A 277 4.52 13.33 -21.16
CA GLY A 277 4.24 12.90 -22.53
C GLY A 277 2.85 12.26 -22.68
N LEU A 278 2.39 11.53 -21.65
CA LEU A 278 1.03 10.99 -21.59
C LEU A 278 -0.02 12.11 -21.52
N LEU A 279 0.20 13.12 -20.66
CA LEU A 279 -0.68 14.27 -20.55
C LEU A 279 -0.78 15.07 -21.87
N GLU A 280 0.33 15.24 -22.57
CA GLU A 280 0.38 15.88 -23.89
C GLU A 280 -0.40 15.09 -24.94
N GLN A 281 -0.23 13.76 -24.99
CA GLN A 281 -0.98 12.89 -25.91
C GLN A 281 -2.49 12.90 -25.63
N ILE A 282 -2.89 12.89 -24.36
CA ILE A 282 -4.30 13.02 -23.94
C ILE A 282 -4.86 14.37 -24.39
N THR A 283 -4.11 15.45 -24.18
CA THR A 283 -4.53 16.82 -24.54
C THR A 283 -4.63 16.99 -26.06
N GLY A 284 -3.73 16.37 -26.82
CA GLY A 284 -3.79 16.29 -28.29
C GLY A 284 -4.91 15.39 -28.83
N GLY A 285 -5.68 14.73 -27.96
CA GLY A 285 -6.82 13.88 -28.34
C GLY A 285 -6.44 12.49 -28.86
N ALA A 286 -5.16 12.10 -28.78
CA ALA A 286 -4.68 10.78 -29.20
C ALA A 286 -5.13 9.66 -28.26
N MET A 287 -5.48 10.00 -27.01
CA MET A 287 -6.04 9.09 -26.04
C MET A 287 -7.31 9.67 -25.41
N ARG A 288 -8.32 8.82 -25.26
CA ARG A 288 -9.59 9.15 -24.59
C ARG A 288 -9.91 8.08 -23.56
N ALA A 289 -10.53 8.46 -22.45
CA ALA A 289 -11.13 7.49 -21.55
C ALA A 289 -12.30 6.83 -22.30
N GLY A 290 -12.22 5.51 -22.51
CA GLY A 290 -13.22 4.76 -23.26
C GLY A 290 -14.46 4.39 -22.43
N ARG A 291 -14.44 4.65 -21.12
CA ARG A 291 -15.57 4.42 -20.21
C ARG A 291 -16.52 5.60 -20.17
#